data_AF-A0A972SJL7-F1
#
_entry.id   AF-A0A972SJL7-F1
#
_cell.length_a   1.000
_cell.length_b   1.000
_cell.length_c   1.000
_cell.angle_alpha   90.00
_cell.angle_beta   90.00
_cell.angle_gamma   90.00
#
_symmetry.space_group_name_H-M   'P 1'
#
loop_
_entity.id
_entity.type
_entity.pdbx_description
1 polymer ?
#
loop_
_entity_poly.entity_id
_entity_poly.type
_entity_poly.pdbx_seq_one_letter_code
_entity_poly.pdbx_strand_id
1 'polypeptide(L)'
;MKLLDPGVARVFKRPHYPLDVILMCVPWYEAYGLSLRNIEEMMAERGIEVDHWTAHRWAIKLLPVLEKAFCRRNRPERRTRNGHDRRMPSELR
;
A
#
# COMPACT_ATOMS: atom_id res chain seq x y z
N MET A 1 15.48 7.03 9.84
CA MET A 1 14.19 7.02 9.14
C MET A 1 14.45 6.83 7.64
N LYS A 2 14.28 5.62 7.09
CA LYS A 2 14.41 5.40 5.63
C LYS A 2 13.08 5.80 5.00
N LEU A 3 12.90 7.11 4.85
CA LEU A 3 11.72 7.71 4.23
C LEU A 3 11.70 7.33 2.76
N LEU A 4 10.61 6.65 2.36
CA LEU A 4 10.05 6.59 1.01
C LEU A 4 11.04 6.15 -0.08
N ASP A 5 10.74 5.04 -0.75
CA ASP A 5 11.48 4.57 -1.91
C ASP A 5 11.80 5.75 -2.86
N PRO A 6 13.03 5.90 -3.39
CA PRO A 6 13.37 7.06 -4.22
C PRO A 6 12.44 7.23 -5.42
N GLY A 7 11.81 6.15 -5.90
CA GLY A 7 10.74 6.22 -6.91
C GLY A 7 9.46 6.93 -6.43
N VAL A 8 9.12 6.80 -5.15
CA VAL A 8 8.00 7.43 -4.45
C VAL A 8 8.34 8.88 -4.10
N ALA A 9 9.54 9.14 -3.58
CA ALA A 9 10.02 10.49 -3.32
C ALA A 9 10.06 11.34 -4.60
N ARG A 10 10.31 10.73 -5.77
CA ARG A 10 10.26 11.43 -7.07
C ARG A 10 8.83 11.75 -7.55
N VAL A 11 7.83 10.95 -7.16
CA VAL A 11 6.40 11.28 -7.40
C VAL A 11 6.00 12.50 -6.56
N PHE A 12 6.54 12.60 -5.34
CA PHE A 12 6.18 13.66 -4.39
C PHE A 12 7.05 14.92 -4.47
N LYS A 13 8.20 14.88 -5.15
CA LYS A 13 9.17 16.01 -5.19
C LYS A 13 8.71 17.23 -5.99
N ARG A 14 7.73 17.07 -6.88
CA ARG A 14 7.07 18.17 -7.62
C ARG A 14 5.62 17.76 -7.89
N PRO A 15 4.70 17.94 -6.92
CA PRO A 15 3.32 17.58 -7.15
C PRO A 15 2.73 18.61 -8.11
N HIS A 16 2.56 18.24 -9.38
CA HIS A 16 1.57 18.92 -10.23
C HIS A 16 0.15 18.76 -9.66
N TYR A 17 -0.05 17.77 -8.78
CA TYR A 17 -1.31 17.45 -8.12
C TYR A 17 -1.13 17.37 -6.59
N PRO A 18 -2.10 17.84 -5.78
CA PRO A 18 -2.04 17.72 -4.32
C PRO A 18 -1.82 16.27 -3.89
N LEU A 19 -1.06 16.07 -2.81
CA LEU A 19 -0.79 14.74 -2.25
C LEU A 19 -2.09 13.98 -1.92
N ASP A 20 -3.10 14.70 -1.44
CA ASP A 20 -4.40 14.15 -1.07
C ASP A 20 -5.12 13.52 -2.27
N VAL A 21 -4.98 14.11 -3.47
CA VAL A 21 -5.55 13.57 -4.72
C VAL A 21 -4.89 12.24 -5.06
N ILE A 22 -3.56 12.19 -4.96
CA ILE A 22 -2.76 10.98 -5.24
C ILE A 22 -3.15 9.86 -4.26
N LEU A 23 -3.28 10.20 -2.97
CA LEU A 23 -3.65 9.25 -1.92
C LEU A 23 -5.12 8.84 -1.97
N MET A 24 -5.99 9.60 -2.63
CA MET A 24 -7.39 9.21 -2.85
C MET A 24 -7.54 8.25 -4.04
N CYS A 25 -6.82 8.49 -5.14
CA CYS A 25 -6.90 7.63 -6.34
C CYS A 25 -6.44 6.20 -6.08
N VAL A 26 -5.31 6.02 -5.40
CA VAL A 26 -4.64 4.70 -5.32
C VAL A 26 -5.46 3.66 -4.52
N PRO A 27 -6.02 3.99 -3.34
CA PRO A 27 -6.90 3.08 -2.62
C PRO A 27 -8.23 2.86 -3.35
N TRP A 28 -8.73 3.81 -4.14
CA TRP A 28 -9.96 3.61 -4.92
C TRP A 28 -9.76 2.58 -6.03
N TYR A 29 -8.61 2.61 -6.69
CA TYR A 29 -8.22 1.60 -7.65
C TYR A 29 -8.10 0.21 -7.03
N GLU A 30 -7.46 0.09 -5.86
CA GLU A 30 -7.22 -1.21 -5.21
C GLU A 30 -8.44 -1.72 -4.44
N ALA A 31 -8.93 -0.94 -3.47
CA ALA A 31 -9.88 -1.42 -2.47
C ALA A 31 -11.31 -1.54 -3.02
N TYR A 32 -11.65 -0.76 -4.05
CA TYR A 32 -12.98 -0.73 -4.65
C TYR A 32 -13.03 -1.32 -6.06
N GLY A 33 -11.88 -1.75 -6.61
CA GLY A 33 -11.79 -2.29 -7.97
C GLY A 33 -12.22 -1.31 -9.06
N LEU A 34 -12.13 -0.01 -8.80
CA LEU A 34 -12.55 1.03 -9.75
C LEU A 34 -11.65 1.03 -10.98
N SER A 35 -12.27 1.19 -12.15
CA SER A 35 -11.52 1.42 -13.38
C SER A 35 -10.80 2.77 -13.31
N LEU A 36 -9.61 2.87 -13.93
CA LEU A 36 -8.87 4.14 -13.98
C LEU A 36 -9.66 5.26 -14.66
N ARG A 37 -10.57 4.90 -15.56
CA ARG A 37 -11.46 5.82 -16.27
C ARG A 37 -12.56 6.37 -15.36
N ASN A 38 -13.12 5.51 -14.48
CA ASN A 38 -14.05 5.97 -13.45
C ASN A 38 -13.36 6.92 -12.48
N ILE A 39 -12.09 6.66 -12.13
CA ILE A 39 -11.30 7.55 -11.28
C ILE A 39 -11.08 8.91 -11.96
N GLU A 40 -10.75 8.90 -13.25
CA GLU A 40 -10.64 10.13 -14.06
C GLU A 40 -11.96 10.92 -14.07
N GLU A 41 -13.10 10.26 -14.33
CA GLU A 41 -14.42 10.89 -14.31
C GLU A 41 -14.77 11.47 -12.93
N MET A 42 -14.55 10.72 -11.84
CA MET A 42 -14.80 11.19 -10.47
C MET A 42 -13.89 12.35 -10.06
N MET A 43 -12.66 12.41 -10.59
CA MET A 43 -11.77 13.53 -10.36
C MET A 43 -12.18 14.75 -11.19
N ALA A 44 -12.62 14.54 -12.43
CA ALA A 44 -13.16 15.60 -13.29
C ALA A 44 -14.42 16.23 -12.67
N GLU A 45 -15.32 15.45 -12.07
CA GLU A 45 -16.48 15.94 -11.31
C GLU A 45 -16.07 16.85 -10.13
N ARG A 46 -14.90 16.60 -9.54
CA ARG A 46 -14.33 17.42 -8.45
C ARG A 46 -13.54 18.63 -8.97
N GLY A 47 -13.52 18.85 -10.28
CA GLY A 47 -12.76 19.93 -10.92
C GLY A 47 -11.26 19.67 -11.01
N ILE A 48 -10.84 18.40 -10.91
CA ILE A 48 -9.44 17.99 -10.98
C ILE A 48 -9.25 17.13 -12.23
N GLU A 49 -8.64 17.69 -13.28
CA GLU A 49 -8.29 16.91 -14.47
C GLU A 49 -7.11 15.98 -14.14
N VAL A 50 -7.39 14.69 -13.97
CA VAL A 50 -6.36 13.66 -13.77
C VAL A 50 -6.45 12.64 -14.88
N ASP A 51 -5.47 12.64 -15.76
CA ASP A 51 -5.35 11.63 -16.81
C ASP A 51 -5.18 10.22 -16.21
N HIS A 52 -5.93 9.24 -16.73
CA HIS A 52 -5.95 7.85 -16.25
C HIS A 52 -4.55 7.21 -16.24
N TRP A 53 -3.65 7.58 -17.16
CA TRP A 53 -2.26 7.09 -17.18
C TRP A 53 -1.44 7.63 -16.00
N THR A 54 -1.78 8.83 -15.53
CA THR A 54 -1.16 9.44 -14.34
C THR A 54 -1.61 8.74 -13.07
N ALA A 55 -2.91 8.45 -12.94
CA ALA A 55 -3.44 7.63 -11.84
C ALA A 55 -2.81 6.22 -11.83
N HIS A 56 -2.66 5.59 -13.01
CA HIS A 56 -2.01 4.29 -13.14
C HIS A 56 -0.54 4.29 -12.68
N ARG A 57 0.22 5.33 -13.06
CA ARG A 57 1.61 5.50 -12.62
C ARG A 57 1.73 5.70 -11.11
N TRP A 58 0.76 6.33 -10.47
CA TRP A 58 0.69 6.43 -9.02
C TRP A 58 0.40 5.08 -8.40
N ALA A 59 -0.60 4.35 -8.90
CA ALA A 59 -0.95 3.02 -8.42
C ALA A 59 0.25 2.08 -8.41
N ILE A 60 0.96 1.92 -9.53
CA ILE A 60 2.14 1.05 -9.65
C ILE A 60 3.23 1.37 -8.60
N LYS A 61 3.41 2.65 -8.27
CA LYS A 61 4.47 3.08 -7.34
C LYS A 61 4.05 3.06 -5.88
N LEU A 62 2.79 3.38 -5.60
CA LEU A 62 2.26 3.54 -4.25
C LEU A 62 1.70 2.23 -3.69
N LEU A 63 1.10 1.37 -4.52
CA LEU A 63 0.58 0.06 -4.12
C LEU A 63 1.59 -0.77 -3.30
N PRO A 64 2.82 -1.05 -3.78
CA PRO A 64 3.78 -1.88 -3.03
C PRO A 64 4.27 -1.21 -1.74
N VAL A 65 4.16 0.12 -1.64
CA VAL A 65 4.57 0.89 -0.46
C VAL A 65 3.46 0.86 0.59
N LEU A 66 2.22 1.06 0.13
CA LEU A 66 1.02 0.95 0.95
C LEU A 66 0.85 -0.47 1.46
N GLU A 67 1.00 -1.49 0.62
CA GLU A 67 0.95 -2.89 1.03
C GLU A 67 1.98 -3.18 2.14
N LYS A 68 3.24 -2.75 1.97
CA LYS A 68 4.26 -2.88 3.03
C LYS A 68 3.90 -2.13 4.31
N ALA A 69 3.23 -0.97 4.22
CA ALA A 69 2.80 -0.20 5.38
C ALA A 69 1.60 -0.86 6.09
N PHE A 70 0.61 -1.33 5.33
CA PHE A 70 -0.58 -2.02 5.84
C PHE A 70 -0.23 -3.40 6.42
N CYS A 71 0.61 -4.20 5.77
CA CYS A 71 1.06 -5.49 6.31
C CYS A 71 1.89 -5.34 7.61
N ARG A 72 2.60 -4.21 7.80
CA ARG A 72 3.27 -3.91 9.07
C ARG A 72 2.27 -3.58 10.18
N ARG A 73 1.18 -2.89 9.85
CA ARG A 73 0.10 -2.52 10.79
C ARG A 73 -0.74 -3.73 11.20
N ASN A 74 -1.01 -4.65 10.26
CA ASN A 74 -1.85 -5.83 10.46
C ASN A 74 -1.05 -7.10 10.80
N ARG A 75 0.19 -6.98 11.30
CA ARG A 75 0.93 -8.16 11.74
C ARG A 75 0.23 -8.70 13.00
N PRO A 76 -0.43 -9.87 12.97
CA PRO A 76 -0.82 -10.51 14.21
C PRO A 76 0.48 -10.77 14.94
N GLU A 77 0.63 -10.13 16.09
CA GLU A 77 1.76 -10.32 16.97
C GLU A 77 1.91 -11.83 17.14
N ARG A 78 3.00 -12.40 16.57
CA ARG A 78 3.26 -13.83 16.70
C ARG A 78 3.43 -14.04 18.18
N ARG A 79 2.37 -14.53 18.81
CA ARG A 79 2.30 -14.93 20.21
C ARG A 79 3.33 -16.05 20.35
N THR A 80 4.56 -15.69 20.70
CA THR A 80 5.59 -16.65 21.10
C THR A 80 5.14 -17.21 22.44
N ARG A 81 4.28 -18.23 22.41
CA ARG A 81 4.07 -19.07 23.57
C ARG A 81 5.21 -20.10 23.58
N ASN A 82 6.38 -19.64 24.01
CA ASN A 82 7.35 -20.55 24.62
C ASN A 82 6.68 -21.16 25.85
N GLY A 83 6.23 -22.41 25.71
CA GLY A 83 5.99 -23.34 26.81
C GLY A 83 6.83 -24.58 26.47
N HIS A 84 8.05 -24.65 26.98
CA HIS A 84 8.38 -25.42 28.17
C HIS A 84 8.09 -26.92 27.98
N ASP A 85 9.17 -27.67 27.80
CA ASP A 85 9.39 -29.06 28.24
C ASP A 85 8.31 -30.09 27.91
N ARG A 86 8.62 -30.97 26.94
CA ARG A 86 8.62 -32.41 27.22
C ARG A 86 9.81 -33.07 26.55
N ARG A 87 10.84 -33.36 27.34
CA ARG A 87 11.65 -34.56 27.16
C ARG A 87 10.74 -35.76 26.91
N MET A 88 10.93 -36.47 25.81
CA MET A 88 10.50 -37.85 25.68
C MET A 88 11.77 -38.72 25.69
N PRO A 89 11.93 -39.62 26.69
CA PRO A 89 13.15 -40.40 26.84
C PRO A 89 13.30 -41.42 25.72
N SER A 90 14.54 -41.59 25.30
CA SER A 90 15.04 -42.70 24.52
C SER A 90 14.81 -44.03 25.25
N GLU A 91 13.83 -44.83 24.84
CA GLU A 91 13.87 -46.30 24.95
C GLU A 91 13.20 -46.93 23.72
N LEU A 92 13.98 -47.02 22.63
CA LEU A 92 13.94 -48.19 21.76
C LEU A 92 15.14 -49.06 22.16
N ARG A 93 14.89 -50.03 23.04
CA ARG A 93 15.64 -51.28 23.10
C ARG A 93 14.76 -52.39 23.65
#